data_AF-A0A7W0YAJ8-F1
#
_entry.id   AF-A0A7W0YAJ8-F1
#
_cell.length_a   1.000
_cell.length_b   1.000
_cell.length_c   1.000
_cell.angle_alpha   90.00
_cell.angle_beta   90.00
_cell.angle_gamma   90.00
#
_symmetry.space_group_name_H-M   'P 1'
#
loop_
_entity.id
_entity.type
_entity.pdbx_description
1 polymer ?
#
loop_
_entity_poly.entity_id
_entity_poly.type
_entity_poly.pdbx_seq_one_letter_code
_entity_poly.pdbx_strand_id
1 'polypeptide(L)'
;MSKIEAARRQIESAIWLWFVDDDMVSVHTLAAAAHRTMRELAALWDASAWPSTAGYIPPQEPNLQRVRSDDAVTYFNDAKDDE
;
A
#
# COMPACT_ATOMS: atom_id res chain seq x y z
N MET A 1 3.64 -9.08 -21.12
CA MET A 1 2.96 -9.28 -19.81
C MET A 1 2.54 -7.92 -19.28
N SER A 2 1.26 -7.70 -18.95
CA SER A 2 0.79 -6.41 -18.42
C SER A 2 0.93 -6.36 -16.89
N LYS A 3 0.97 -5.17 -16.28
CA LYS A 3 1.00 -5.01 -14.82
C LYS A 3 -0.23 -5.65 -14.15
N ILE A 4 -1.40 -5.55 -14.78
CA ILE A 4 -2.65 -6.18 -14.30
C ILE A 4 -2.51 -7.71 -14.33
N GLU A 5 -1.97 -8.27 -15.42
CA GLU A 5 -1.72 -9.71 -15.54
C GLU A 5 -0.76 -10.21 -14.44
N ALA A 6 0.29 -9.42 -14.15
CA ALA A 6 1.24 -9.75 -13.10
C ALA A 6 0.60 -9.75 -11.71
N ALA A 7 -0.19 -8.73 -11.39
CA ALA A 7 -0.94 -8.66 -10.13
C ALA A 7 -1.92 -9.82 -9.99
N ARG A 8 -2.65 -10.17 -11.06
CA ARG A 8 -3.58 -11.31 -11.04
C ARG A 8 -2.86 -12.61 -10.71
N ARG A 9 -1.75 -12.90 -11.39
CA ARG A 9 -0.95 -14.11 -11.15
C ARG A 9 -0.37 -14.16 -9.74
N GLN A 10 0.09 -13.04 -9.21
CA GLN A 10 0.58 -12.95 -7.83
C GLN A 10 -0.52 -13.28 -6.81
N ILE A 11 -1.74 -12.76 -7.00
CA ILE A 11 -2.88 -13.08 -6.14
C ILE A 11 -3.28 -14.56 -6.28
N GLU A 12 -3.38 -15.07 -7.50
CA GLU A 12 -3.70 -16.49 -7.75
C GLU A 12 -2.70 -17.42 -7.06
N SER A 13 -1.40 -17.13 -7.18
CA SER A 13 -0.34 -17.90 -6.50
C SER A 13 -0.41 -17.77 -4.98
N ALA A 14 -0.66 -16.57 -4.44
CA ALA A 14 -0.80 -16.39 -2.99
C ALA A 14 -2.01 -17.16 -2.43
N ILE A 15 -3.14 -17.14 -3.13
CA ILE A 15 -4.35 -17.92 -2.77
C ILE A 15 -4.04 -19.41 -2.79
N TRP A 16 -3.36 -19.89 -3.84
CA TRP A 16 -3.02 -21.31 -3.93
C TRP A 16 -2.12 -21.74 -2.77
N LEU A 17 -1.04 -21.00 -2.51
CA LEU A 17 -0.11 -21.25 -1.40
C LEU A 17 -0.80 -21.24 -0.03
N TRP A 18 -1.75 -20.34 0.18
CA TRP A 18 -2.53 -20.30 1.40
C TRP A 18 -3.35 -21.58 1.63
N PHE A 19 -3.98 -22.11 0.58
CA PHE A 19 -4.80 -23.32 0.70
C PHE A 19 -4.00 -24.62 0.78
N VAL A 20 -2.76 -24.63 0.29
CA VAL A 20 -1.86 -25.79 0.48
C VAL A 20 -1.06 -25.73 1.77
N ASP A 21 -1.31 -24.72 2.63
CA ASP A 21 -0.59 -24.48 3.89
C ASP A 21 0.94 -24.48 3.73
N ASP A 22 1.40 -23.89 2.62
CA ASP A 22 2.82 -23.79 2.27
C ASP A 22 3.43 -22.52 2.89
N ASP A 23 4.58 -22.07 2.39
CA ASP A 23 5.31 -20.93 2.94
C ASP A 23 4.47 -19.63 3.06
N MET A 24 4.12 -19.28 4.30
CA MET A 24 3.40 -18.04 4.62
C MET A 24 4.17 -16.77 4.23
N VAL A 25 5.51 -16.81 4.20
CA VAL A 25 6.33 -15.66 3.79
C VAL A 25 6.09 -15.38 2.31
N SER A 26 6.03 -16.43 1.49
CA SER A 26 5.68 -16.34 0.07
C SER A 26 4.26 -15.80 -0.13
N VAL A 27 3.27 -16.26 0.64
CA VAL A 27 1.89 -15.73 0.60
C VAL A 27 1.87 -14.22 0.83
N HIS A 28 2.51 -13.75 1.92
CA HIS A 28 2.55 -12.33 2.27
C HIS A 28 3.28 -11.50 1.21
N THR A 29 4.39 -12.02 0.69
CA THR A 29 5.22 -11.34 -0.31
C THR A 29 4.44 -11.15 -1.60
N LEU A 30 3.77 -12.20 -2.10
CA LEU A 30 2.98 -12.14 -3.32
C LEU A 30 1.76 -11.23 -3.16
N ALA A 31 1.04 -11.31 -2.03
CA ALA A 31 -0.08 -10.43 -1.74
C ALA A 31 0.34 -8.95 -1.67
N ALA A 32 1.47 -8.65 -1.01
CA ALA A 32 2.01 -7.30 -0.92
C ALA A 32 2.45 -6.75 -2.28
N ALA A 33 3.09 -7.58 -3.11
CA ALA A 33 3.50 -7.22 -4.46
C ALA A 33 2.29 -6.91 -5.36
N ALA A 34 1.24 -7.74 -5.29
CA ALA A 34 0.01 -7.52 -6.03
C ALA A 34 -0.70 -6.23 -5.59
N HIS A 35 -0.82 -6.02 -4.28
CA HIS A 35 -1.41 -4.81 -3.70
C HIS A 35 -0.66 -3.55 -4.17
N ARG A 36 0.68 -3.56 -4.15
CA ARG A 36 1.49 -2.44 -4.65
C ARG A 36 1.22 -2.16 -6.13
N THR A 37 1.18 -3.21 -6.94
CA THR A 37 0.93 -3.09 -8.38
C THR A 37 -0.46 -2.50 -8.66
N MET A 38 -1.49 -2.97 -7.94
CA MET A 38 -2.85 -2.42 -8.05
C MET A 38 -2.91 -0.95 -7.59
N ARG A 39 -2.20 -0.60 -6.50
CA ARG A 39 -2.13 0.78 -6.02
C ARG A 39 -1.46 1.71 -7.03
N GLU A 40 -0.38 1.27 -7.67
CA GLU A 40 0.28 2.03 -8.74
C GLU A 40 -0.66 2.24 -9.94
N LEU A 41 -1.41 1.20 -10.33
CA LEU A 41 -2.38 1.29 -11.42
C LEU A 41 -3.55 2.23 -11.08
N ALA A 42 -4.08 2.15 -9.86
CA ALA A 42 -5.13 3.05 -9.38
C ALA A 42 -4.65 4.51 -9.38
N ALA A 43 -3.43 4.77 -8.89
CA ALA A 43 -2.84 6.11 -8.91
C ALA A 43 -2.62 6.63 -10.33
N LEU A 44 -2.27 5.76 -11.28
CA LEU A 44 -2.18 6.12 -12.69
C LEU A 44 -3.55 6.44 -13.28
N TRP A 45 -4.59 5.71 -12.90
CA TRP A 45 -5.95 6.01 -13.33
C TRP A 45 -6.47 7.32 -12.74
N ASP A 46 -6.23 7.59 -11.45
CA ASP A 46 -6.55 8.88 -10.82
C ASP A 46 -5.78 10.03 -11.47
N ALA A 47 -4.50 9.84 -11.77
CA ALA A 47 -3.69 10.83 -12.49
C ALA A 47 -4.15 11.02 -13.95
N SER A 48 -4.66 9.96 -14.61
CA SER A 48 -5.26 10.05 -15.95
C SER A 48 -6.66 10.65 -15.95
N ALA A 49 -7.34 10.63 -14.79
CA ALA A 49 -8.62 11.29 -14.57
C ALA A 49 -8.45 12.81 -14.32
N TRP A 50 -7.22 13.31 -14.17
CA TRP A 50 -6.96 14.74 -14.28
C TRP A 50 -6.96 15.17 -15.74
N PRO A 51 -7.89 16.04 -16.15
CA PRO A 51 -7.78 16.68 -17.45
C PRO A 51 -6.48 17.51 -17.44
N SER A 52 -5.71 17.42 -18.51
CA SER A 52 -4.56 18.29 -18.80
C SER A 52 -4.91 19.79 -18.84
N THR A 53 -6.13 20.19 -18.47
CA THR A 53 -6.46 21.54 -17.99
C THR A 53 -5.89 21.73 -16.58
N ALA A 54 -4.57 21.81 -16.51
CA ALA A 54 -3.80 22.34 -15.40
C ALA A 54 -4.10 23.85 -15.22
N GLY A 55 -5.33 24.18 -14.85
CA GLY A 55 -5.73 25.49 -14.37
C GLY A 55 -6.08 25.36 -12.90
N TYR A 56 -5.07 25.43 -12.04
CA TYR A 56 -5.19 25.53 -10.57
C TYR A 56 -5.51 24.22 -9.82
N ILE A 57 -4.47 23.43 -9.56
CA ILE A 57 -4.41 22.63 -8.32
C ILE A 57 -3.49 23.43 -7.38
N PRO A 58 -4.00 23.99 -6.27
CA PRO A 58 -3.14 24.67 -5.31
C PRO A 58 -2.09 23.66 -4.82
N PRO A 59 -0.82 24.09 -4.61
CA PRO A 59 0.22 23.19 -4.14
C PRO A 59 -0.25 22.49 -2.87
N GLN A 60 -0.23 21.16 -2.85
CA GLN A 60 -0.42 20.44 -1.60
C GLN A 60 0.64 20.94 -0.63
N GLU A 61 0.20 21.42 0.54
CA GLU A 61 1.11 21.76 1.62
C GLU A 61 1.99 20.53 1.92
N PRO A 62 3.33 20.67 1.96
CA PRO A 62 4.25 19.54 2.03
C PRO A 62 4.28 18.83 3.41
N ASN A 63 3.29 19.01 4.28
CA ASN A 63 3.35 18.65 5.70
C ASN A 63 2.27 17.68 6.19
N LEU A 64 1.84 16.74 5.36
CA LEU A 64 1.23 15.50 5.86
C LEU A 64 2.02 14.29 5.36
N GLN A 65 3.33 14.31 5.62
CA GLN A 65 4.03 13.05 5.88
C GLN A 65 3.33 12.42 7.08
N ARG A 66 2.49 11.44 6.80
CA ARG A 66 1.97 10.51 7.78
C ARG A 66 3.19 9.84 8.40
N VAL A 67 3.68 10.40 9.50
CA VAL A 67 4.77 9.84 10.29
C VAL A 67 4.27 8.47 10.70
N ARG A 68 4.76 7.42 10.02
CA ARG A 68 4.75 6.08 10.59
C ARG A 68 5.69 6.19 11.77
N SER A 69 5.12 6.40 12.95
CA SER A 69 5.84 6.28 14.21
C SER A 69 6.22 4.81 14.33
N ASP A 70 7.42 4.47 13.89
CA ASP A 70 8.05 3.16 14.09
C ASP A 70 8.52 2.97 15.55
N ASP A 71 8.33 3.99 16.41
CA ASP A 71 8.64 3.91 17.83
C ASP A 71 7.44 3.40 18.64
N ALA A 72 7.46 2.11 18.97
CA ALA A 72 6.58 1.50 19.97
C ALA A 72 6.71 2.13 21.37
N VAL A 73 7.75 2.95 21.60
CA VAL A 73 8.08 3.55 22.89
C VAL A 73 7.11 4.68 23.27
N THR A 74 6.55 5.40 22.30
CA THR A 74 5.65 6.54 22.57
C THR A 74 4.34 6.11 23.20
N TYR A 75 3.88 4.88 22.94
CA TYR A 75 2.64 4.35 23.51
C TYR A 75 2.72 4.05 25.02
N PHE A 76 3.93 3.83 25.56
CA PHE A 76 4.11 3.48 26.98
C PHE A 76 4.32 4.68 27.90
N ASN A 77 4.71 5.85 27.36
CA ASN A 77 4.93 7.03 28.17
C ASN A 77 3.61 7.75 28.52
N ASP A 78 2.63 7.77 27.62
CA ASP A 78 1.29 8.33 27.90
C ASP A 78 0.49 7.51 28.93
N ALA A 79 0.87 6.26 29.18
CA ALA A 79 0.20 5.39 30.15
C ALA A 79 0.73 5.54 31.60
N LYS A 80 1.78 6.35 31.81
CA LYS A 80 2.41 6.52 33.13
C LYS A 80 2.07 7.82 33.86
N ASP A 81 1.35 8.72 33.20
CA ASP A 81 0.97 10.01 33.79
C ASP A 81 -0.44 9.99 34.43
N ASP A 82 -1.10 8.82 34.48
CA ASP A 82 -2.43 8.59 35.09
C ASP A 82 -2.38 7.88 36.47
N GLU A 83 -1.29 8.02 37.24
CA GLU A 83 -1.22 7.56 38.66
C GLU A 83 -0.95 8.70 39.65
#